data_AF-X6N206-F1
#
_entry.id   AF-X6N206-F1
#
_cell.length_a   1.000
_cell.length_b   1.000
_cell.length_c   1.000
_cell.angle_alpha   90.00
_cell.angle_beta   90.00
_cell.angle_gamma   90.00
#
_symmetry.space_group_name_H-M   'P 1'
#
loop_
_entity.id
_entity.type
_entity.pdbx_description
1 polymer ?
#
loop_
_entity_poly.entity_id
_entity_poly.type
_entity_poly.pdbx_seq_one_letter_code
_entity_poly.pdbx_strand_id
1 'polypeptide(L)'
;MGKKHPRDFWGPPSRVRVLLEKKDGTLYREDIPNRYHLLIALGKMIPKLESRKARLEHQEKMKQEMHERMEQEKKQAVEGKKTKTNKQIKQEKKQRDKKQSGRGRGRGKRRK
;
A
#
# COMPACT_ATOMS: atom_id res chain seq x y z
N MET A 1 -32.85 -8.85 5.24
CA MET A 1 -31.90 -8.90 6.37
C MET A 1 -31.10 -10.20 6.30
N GLY A 2 -29.80 -10.14 5.99
CA GLY A 2 -28.93 -11.33 5.97
C GLY A 2 -28.70 -11.86 7.38
N LYS A 3 -28.66 -13.19 7.56
CA LYS A 3 -28.39 -13.81 8.87
C LYS A 3 -26.89 -13.80 9.14
N LYS A 4 -26.47 -13.20 10.26
CA LYS A 4 -25.07 -13.08 10.68
C LYS A 4 -24.69 -14.22 11.63
N HIS A 5 -23.45 -14.71 11.54
CA HIS A 5 -22.94 -15.68 12.50
C HIS A 5 -22.70 -14.98 13.84
N PRO A 6 -23.16 -15.52 14.99
CA PRO A 6 -23.14 -14.80 16.27
C PRO A 6 -21.73 -14.43 16.75
N ARG A 7 -20.69 -15.15 16.28
CA ARG A 7 -19.28 -14.87 16.61
C ARG A 7 -18.55 -13.99 15.59
N ASP A 8 -19.16 -13.72 14.44
CA ASP A 8 -18.53 -12.91 13.40
C ASP A 8 -19.04 -11.48 13.52
N PHE A 9 -18.36 -10.63 14.32
CA PHE A 9 -18.83 -9.26 14.59
C PHE A 9 -18.50 -8.27 13.46
N TRP A 10 -17.44 -8.52 12.69
CA TRP A 10 -16.89 -7.59 11.70
C TRP A 10 -17.21 -8.00 10.25
N GLY A 11 -17.57 -9.26 10.02
CA GLY A 11 -17.94 -9.74 8.69
C GLY A 11 -19.33 -9.27 8.22
N PRO A 12 -19.54 -9.22 6.89
CA PRO A 12 -20.86 -8.99 6.32
C PRO A 12 -21.80 -10.17 6.63
N PRO A 13 -23.11 -9.92 6.79
CA PRO A 13 -24.06 -10.99 7.05
C PRO A 13 -24.16 -11.93 5.85
N SER A 14 -23.77 -13.20 6.02
CA SER A 14 -23.84 -14.21 4.99
C SER A 14 -24.21 -15.58 5.56
N ARG A 15 -25.11 -16.30 4.89
CA ARG A 15 -25.48 -17.68 5.23
C ARG A 15 -25.97 -18.43 4.01
N VAL A 16 -25.40 -19.60 3.75
CA VAL A 16 -25.84 -20.52 2.69
C VAL A 16 -26.53 -21.72 3.32
N ARG A 17 -27.68 -22.14 2.78
CA ARG A 17 -28.37 -23.38 3.16
C ARG A 17 -28.17 -24.39 2.03
N VAL A 18 -27.73 -25.58 2.38
CA VAL A 18 -27.47 -26.67 1.44
C VAL A 18 -28.27 -27.89 1.87
N LEU A 19 -28.90 -28.55 0.91
CA LEU A 19 -29.53 -29.85 1.11
C LEU A 19 -28.47 -30.93 0.91
N LEU A 20 -28.30 -31.81 1.91
CA LEU A 20 -27.37 -32.93 1.84
C LEU A 20 -28.11 -34.23 1.48
N GLU A 21 -29.32 -34.38 2.02
CA GLU A 21 -30.19 -35.54 1.83
C GLU A 21 -31.43 -35.14 1.05
N LYS A 22 -31.92 -36.08 0.24
CA LYS A 22 -33.22 -36.02 -0.44
C LYS A 22 -34.33 -36.43 0.54
N LYS A 23 -35.58 -36.31 0.08
CA LYS A 23 -36.77 -36.64 0.89
C LYS A 23 -36.85 -38.13 1.28
N ASP A 24 -36.21 -39.00 0.51
CA ASP A 24 -36.12 -40.44 0.72
C ASP A 24 -34.95 -40.85 1.65
N GLY A 25 -34.19 -39.89 2.17
CA GLY A 25 -33.02 -40.14 3.02
C GLY A 25 -31.74 -40.46 2.26
N THR A 26 -31.77 -40.53 0.93
CA THR A 26 -30.55 -40.73 0.13
C THR A 26 -29.75 -39.43 0.00
N LEU A 27 -28.43 -39.54 -0.10
CA LEU A 27 -27.56 -38.37 -0.28
C LEU A 27 -27.72 -37.79 -1.69
N TYR A 28 -27.71 -36.45 -1.81
CA TYR A 28 -27.58 -35.80 -3.12
C TYR A 28 -26.25 -36.11 -3.78
N ARG A 29 -25.21 -36.29 -2.97
CA ARG A 29 -23.84 -36.53 -3.37
C ARG A 29 -23.17 -37.48 -2.39
N GLU A 30 -22.80 -38.66 -2.87
CA GLU A 30 -22.18 -39.71 -2.05
C GLU A 30 -20.80 -39.31 -1.52
N ASP A 31 -20.07 -38.46 -2.27
CA ASP A 31 -18.79 -37.88 -1.88
C ASP A 31 -18.91 -36.85 -0.74
N ILE A 32 -20.12 -36.39 -0.44
CA ILE A 32 -20.42 -35.39 0.57
C ILE A 32 -21.49 -35.93 1.53
N PRO A 33 -21.15 -36.92 2.38
CA PRO A 33 -22.10 -37.55 3.28
C PRO A 33 -22.53 -36.66 4.45
N ASN A 34 -21.72 -35.66 4.81
CA ASN A 34 -22.02 -34.78 5.93
C ASN A 34 -21.49 -33.36 5.71
N ARG A 35 -21.87 -32.45 6.63
CA ARG A 35 -21.50 -31.02 6.58
C ARG A 35 -20.00 -30.81 6.57
N TYR A 36 -19.23 -31.64 7.28
CA TYR A 36 -17.77 -31.50 7.36
C TYR A 36 -17.10 -31.82 6.02
N HIS A 37 -17.54 -32.88 5.34
CA HIS A 37 -17.05 -33.23 4.00
C HIS A 37 -17.38 -32.13 2.98
N LEU A 38 -18.55 -31.49 3.11
CA LEU A 38 -18.92 -30.35 2.27
C LEU A 38 -17.93 -29.20 2.44
N LEU A 39 -17.59 -28.86 3.68
CA LEU A 39 -16.64 -27.79 3.98
C LEU A 39 -15.24 -28.10 3.43
N ILE A 40 -14.78 -29.36 3.50
CA ILE A 40 -13.51 -29.78 2.90
C ILE A 40 -13.55 -29.62 1.37
N ALA A 41 -14.62 -30.09 0.72
CA ALA A 41 -14.77 -29.98 -0.73
C ALA A 41 -14.76 -28.50 -1.17
N LEU A 42 -15.48 -27.63 -0.46
CA LEU A 42 -15.46 -26.19 -0.69
C LEU A 42 -14.05 -25.60 -0.49
N GLY A 43 -13.35 -25.98 0.59
CA GLY A 43 -11.99 -25.55 0.85
C GLY A 43 -11.01 -25.89 -0.28
N LYS A 44 -11.21 -27.04 -0.94
CA LYS A 44 -10.42 -27.46 -2.12
C LYS A 44 -10.80 -26.70 -3.40
N MET A 45 -12.07 -26.35 -3.58
CA MET A 45 -12.56 -25.70 -4.80
C MET A 45 -12.39 -24.18 -4.80
N ILE A 46 -12.60 -23.50 -3.67
CA ILE A 46 -12.54 -22.02 -3.59
C ILE A 46 -11.20 -21.43 -4.10
N PRO A 47 -10.01 -22.03 -3.82
CA PRO A 47 -8.74 -21.57 -4.38
C PRO A 47 -8.68 -21.57 -5.91
N LYS A 48 -9.42 -22.48 -6.55
CA LYS A 48 -9.39 -22.69 -8.01
C LYS A 48 -10.37 -21.79 -8.78
N LEU A 49 -11.20 -21.01 -8.07
CA LEU A 49 -12.17 -20.12 -8.71
C LEU A 49 -11.46 -18.99 -9.47
N GLU A 50 -11.87 -18.76 -10.72
CA GLU A 50 -11.33 -17.67 -11.55
C GLU A 50 -11.53 -16.30 -10.90
N SER A 51 -12.68 -16.09 -10.24
CA SER A 51 -12.95 -14.85 -9.48
C SER A 51 -11.94 -14.61 -8.36
N ARG A 52 -11.38 -15.68 -7.76
CA ARG A 52 -10.35 -15.56 -6.72
C ARG A 52 -9.00 -15.17 -7.32
N LYS A 53 -8.64 -15.73 -8.49
CA LYS A 53 -7.42 -15.36 -9.22
C LYS A 53 -7.45 -13.89 -9.61
N ALA A 54 -8.54 -13.45 -10.25
CA ALA A 54 -8.73 -12.06 -10.65
C ALA A 54 -8.61 -11.08 -9.45
N ARG A 55 -9.16 -11.46 -8.29
CA ARG A 55 -9.05 -10.64 -7.07
C ARG A 55 -7.61 -10.56 -6.55
N LEU A 56 -6.84 -11.65 -6.60
CA LEU A 56 -5.44 -11.66 -6.18
C LEU A 56 -4.58 -10.81 -7.12
N GLU A 57 -4.75 -10.97 -8.44
CA GLU A 57 -4.05 -10.15 -9.44
C GLU A 57 -4.33 -8.66 -9.26
N HIS A 58 -5.59 -8.29 -9.01
CA HIS A 58 -5.95 -6.90 -8.73
C HIS A 58 -5.28 -6.38 -7.45
N GLN A 59 -5.23 -7.19 -6.38
CA GLN A 59 -4.55 -6.80 -5.15
C GLN A 59 -3.04 -6.65 -5.34
N GLU A 60 -2.42 -7.49 -6.17
CA GLU A 60 -0.99 -7.39 -6.50
C GLU A 60 -0.68 -6.14 -7.29
N LYS A 61 -1.50 -5.82 -8.32
CA LYS A 61 -1.37 -4.57 -9.08
C LYS A 61 -1.47 -3.35 -8.17
N MET A 62 -2.48 -3.30 -7.30
CA MET A 62 -2.63 -2.20 -6.33
C MET A 62 -1.43 -2.07 -5.39
N LYS A 63 -0.83 -3.20 -4.95
CA LYS A 63 0.38 -3.17 -4.12
C LYS A 63 1.59 -2.65 -4.89
N GLN A 64 1.76 -3.04 -6.14
CA GLN A 64 2.83 -2.57 -7.02
C GLN A 64 2.71 -1.06 -7.24
N GLU A 65 1.53 -0.57 -7.62
CA GLU A 65 1.27 0.86 -7.80
C GLU A 65 1.54 1.67 -6.53
N MET A 66 1.13 1.16 -5.37
CA MET A 66 1.40 1.80 -4.09
C MET A 66 2.89 1.82 -3.75
N HIS A 67 3.62 0.75 -4.06
CA HIS A 67 5.06 0.69 -3.86
C HIS A 67 5.79 1.70 -4.76
N GLU A 68 5.44 1.76 -6.04
CA GLU A 68 6.00 2.71 -6.99
C GLU A 68 5.75 4.16 -6.59
N ARG A 69 4.52 4.48 -6.15
CA ARG A 69 4.20 5.82 -5.62
C ARG A 69 5.06 6.19 -4.43
N MET A 70 5.22 5.26 -3.47
CA MET A 70 6.10 5.49 -2.31
C MET A 70 7.55 5.71 -2.71
N GLU A 71 8.07 4.97 -3.71
CA GLU A 71 9.43 5.18 -4.19
C GLU A 71 9.61 6.52 -4.90
N GLN A 72 8.63 6.93 -5.71
CA GLN A 72 8.65 8.24 -6.37
C GLN A 72 8.63 9.37 -5.33
N GLU A 73 7.78 9.28 -4.32
CA GLU A 73 7.71 10.24 -3.24
C GLU A 73 9.03 10.33 -2.47
N LYS A 74 9.65 9.18 -2.16
CA LYS A 74 10.98 9.13 -1.53
C LYS A 74 12.05 9.81 -2.39
N LYS A 75 12.07 9.54 -3.71
CA LYS A 75 13.04 10.16 -4.64
C LYS A 75 12.86 11.69 -4.69
N GLN A 76 11.61 12.17 -4.84
CA GLN A 76 11.30 13.60 -4.84
C GLN A 76 11.68 14.29 -3.53
N ALA A 77 11.44 13.63 -2.38
CA ALA A 77 11.83 14.15 -1.08
C ALA A 77 13.36 14.30 -0.94
N VAL A 78 14.14 13.36 -1.49
CA VAL A 78 15.61 13.43 -1.48
C VAL A 78 16.13 14.53 -2.42
N GLU A 79 15.58 14.66 -3.62
CA GLU A 79 15.97 15.71 -4.58
C GLU A 79 15.60 17.12 -4.10
N GLY A 80 14.41 17.26 -3.48
CA GLY A 80 13.99 18.49 -2.83
C GLY A 80 14.89 18.90 -1.66
N LYS A 81 15.46 17.95 -0.93
CA LYS A 81 16.47 18.22 0.11
C LYS A 81 17.79 18.69 -0.50
N LYS A 82 18.33 17.98 -1.50
CA LYS A 82 19.60 18.34 -2.18
C LYS A 82 19.58 19.74 -2.79
N THR A 83 18.48 20.12 -3.44
CA THR A 83 18.31 21.45 -4.05
C THR A 83 18.24 22.58 -3.01
N LYS A 84 17.57 22.35 -1.87
CA LYS A 84 17.53 23.30 -0.75
C LYS A 84 18.93 23.52 -0.14
N THR A 85 19.69 22.44 0.09
CA THR A 85 21.05 22.50 0.63
C THR A 85 21.99 23.27 -0.31
N ASN A 86 21.93 23.00 -1.62
CA ASN A 86 22.74 23.74 -2.62
C ASN A 86 22.39 25.24 -2.69
N LYS A 87 21.10 25.61 -2.55
CA LYS A 87 20.70 27.03 -2.50
C LYS A 87 21.24 27.73 -1.25
N GLN A 88 21.21 27.09 -0.09
CA GLN A 88 21.78 27.64 1.15
C GLN A 88 23.30 27.86 1.03
N ILE A 89 24.05 26.86 0.56
CA ILE A 89 25.51 26.96 0.37
C ILE A 89 25.86 28.13 -0.58
N LYS A 90 25.08 28.33 -1.65
CA LYS A 90 25.30 29.41 -2.63
C LYS A 90 25.00 30.79 -2.06
N GLN A 91 24.01 30.91 -1.16
CA GLN A 91 23.71 32.16 -0.46
C GLN A 91 24.78 32.51 0.57
N GLU A 92 25.28 31.54 1.34
CA GLU A 92 26.38 31.76 2.29
C GLU A 92 27.68 32.20 1.60
N LYS A 93 28.04 31.58 0.47
CA LYS A 93 29.20 32.01 -0.34
C LYS A 93 29.07 33.46 -0.81
N LYS A 94 27.91 33.85 -1.38
CA LYS A 94 27.67 35.25 -1.80
C LYS A 94 27.78 36.25 -0.66
N GLN A 95 27.38 35.89 0.56
CA GLN A 95 27.53 36.76 1.72
C GLN A 95 28.98 36.87 2.21
N ARG A 96 29.76 35.79 2.14
CA ARG A 96 31.20 35.82 2.46
C ARG A 96 32.00 36.67 1.49
N ASP A 97 31.77 36.50 0.18
CA ASP A 97 32.51 37.23 -0.86
C ASP A 97 32.24 38.75 -0.79
N LYS A 98 30.99 39.16 -0.52
CA LYS A 98 30.63 40.58 -0.31
C LYS A 98 31.30 41.19 0.94
N LYS A 99 31.54 40.41 2.00
CA LYS A 99 32.22 40.89 3.21
C LYS A 99 33.74 41.04 3.01
N GLN A 100 34.35 40.27 2.12
CA GLN A 100 35.77 40.38 1.78
C GLN A 100 36.06 41.53 0.79
N SER A 101 35.17 41.79 -0.18
CA SER A 101 35.38 42.88 -1.16
C SER A 101 35.21 44.30 -0.58
N GLY A 102 34.60 44.44 0.60
CA GLY A 102 34.40 45.74 1.28
C GLY A 102 35.58 46.22 2.15
N ARG A 103 36.65 45.43 2.31
CA ARG A 103 37.76 45.75 3.25
C ARG A 103 39.04 46.30 2.62
N GLY A 104 39.06 46.59 1.33
CA GLY A 104 40.27 47.04 0.63
C GLY A 104 40.05 48.24 -0.29
N ARG A 105 39.97 49.46 0.27
CA ARG A 105 40.33 50.75 -0.38
C ARG A 105 40.11 51.90 0.62
N GLY A 106 41.03 52.03 1.56
CA GLY A 106 41.02 53.09 2.58
C GLY A 106 42.42 53.36 3.09
N ARG A 107 43.41 53.52 2.19
CA ARG A 107 44.77 53.91 2.56
C ARG A 107 45.28 54.91 1.55
N GLY A 108 45.30 56.19 1.94
CA GLY A 108 45.99 57.22 1.17
C GLY A 108 45.41 58.61 1.34
N LYS A 109 45.80 59.30 2.42
CA LYS A 109 46.41 60.64 2.39
C LYS A 109 46.42 61.24 3.80
N ARG A 110 47.58 61.14 4.44
CA ARG A 110 48.06 62.02 5.53
C ARG A 110 49.35 62.66 5.01
N ARG A 111 49.58 63.93 5.38
CA ARG A 111 50.56 64.92 4.90
C ARG A 111 49.87 65.93 3.96
N LYS A 112 49.83 67.23 4.26
CA LYS A 112 50.73 68.10 5.04
C LYS A 112 49.91 69.06 5.90
#